data_AF-A0A8D8BDS0-F1
#
_entry.id   AF-A0A8D8BDS0-F1
#
_cell.length_a   1.000
_cell.length_b   1.000
_cell.length_c   1.000
_cell.angle_alpha   90.00
_cell.angle_beta   90.00
_cell.angle_gamma   90.00
#
_symmetry.space_group_name_H-M   'P 1'
#
loop_
_entity.id
_entity.type
_entity.pdbx_description
1 polymer ?
#
loop_
_entity_poly.entity_id
_entity_poly.type
_entity_poly.pdbx_seq_one_letter_code
_entity_poly.pdbx_strand_id
1 'polypeptide(L)'
;MIGHSLGAHLSGYTGYYLQKDFGLKLGRITGMDPAELAFTETNPIVRLDTTDAKYVDVVHSDATPFVPKIGLGLYEPIGHLDFYPNGGFNQPGCDQSFWKRKDGSFVSSMYQFFSCSHVRSVDFFIESIQSKCPFTAIACESYEKFMAGECFDCDRDGHLCFNFGHRSHDSFRALSQAKQIIGSPAIQAFFVTGPAEPFCRTHYKVTIKVSDTDESMIHGGEIGRFHLAVHGSKGVLSEQMAFTDEAELYEPGQNYTRVLAGTSVGKPRKLSVSWEYNTSFLNPLTWRILTSPRVYIEYIVLQSLEYRTKIRLCPSYNIPVTNNVDSIFTQDNCRYYPQPLDTVLN
;
A
#
# COMPACT_ATOMS: atom_id res chain seq x y z
N MET A 1 4.53 10.25 -24.33
CA MET A 1 5.78 10.80 -23.75
C MET A 1 5.88 10.35 -22.31
N ILE A 2 7.08 10.09 -21.82
CA ILE A 2 7.35 9.70 -20.44
C ILE A 2 8.41 10.67 -19.92
N GLY A 3 8.10 11.44 -18.88
CA GLY A 3 8.98 12.48 -18.36
C GLY A 3 9.15 12.36 -16.85
N HIS A 4 10.40 12.33 -16.39
CA HIS A 4 10.74 12.31 -14.95
C HIS A 4 11.08 13.71 -14.45
N SER A 5 10.72 14.05 -13.22
CA SER A 5 11.09 15.32 -12.59
C SER A 5 10.67 16.53 -13.45
N LEU A 6 11.58 17.47 -13.72
CA LEU A 6 11.39 18.57 -14.68
C LEU A 6 10.96 18.11 -16.09
N GLY A 7 11.35 16.90 -16.49
CA GLY A 7 10.95 16.29 -17.77
C GLY A 7 9.45 16.00 -17.87
N ALA A 8 8.74 15.87 -16.74
CA ALA A 8 7.28 15.76 -16.73
C ALA A 8 6.64 17.06 -17.25
N HIS A 9 7.10 18.22 -16.77
CA HIS A 9 6.62 19.53 -17.24
C HIS A 9 7.04 19.83 -18.68
N LEU A 10 8.26 19.42 -19.07
CA LEU A 10 8.66 19.47 -20.49
C LEU A 10 7.69 18.67 -21.38
N SER A 11 7.19 17.54 -20.89
CA SER A 11 6.19 16.75 -21.61
C SER A 11 4.86 17.48 -21.73
N GLY A 12 4.44 18.19 -20.68
CA GLY A 12 3.26 19.07 -20.71
C GLY A 12 3.39 20.17 -21.76
N TYR A 13 4.47 20.95 -21.71
CA TYR A 13 4.76 21.97 -22.72
C TYR A 13 4.79 21.43 -24.13
N THR A 14 5.38 20.24 -24.33
CA THR A 14 5.38 19.59 -25.66
C THR A 14 3.96 19.30 -26.13
N GLY A 15 3.08 18.79 -25.26
CA GLY A 15 1.67 18.57 -25.54
C GLY A 15 0.91 19.85 -25.89
N TYR A 16 1.10 20.90 -25.10
CA TYR A 16 0.52 22.22 -25.33
C TYR A 16 0.90 22.81 -26.69
N TYR A 17 2.19 22.90 -27.00
CA TYR A 17 2.66 23.50 -28.26
C TYR A 17 2.32 22.63 -29.47
N LEU A 18 2.31 21.30 -29.33
CA LEU A 18 1.87 20.41 -30.39
C LEU A 18 0.40 20.66 -30.77
N GLN A 19 -0.46 20.88 -29.76
CA GLN A 19 -1.87 21.21 -29.98
C GLN A 19 -2.05 22.62 -30.53
N LYS A 20 -1.32 23.60 -30.00
CA LYS A 20 -1.43 25.01 -30.38
C LYS A 20 -0.93 25.27 -31.80
N ASP A 21 0.26 24.78 -32.13
CA ASP A 21 0.96 25.15 -33.36
C ASP A 21 0.62 24.23 -34.53
N PHE A 22 0.23 22.98 -34.24
CA PHE A 22 -0.04 21.96 -35.26
C PHE A 22 -1.45 21.34 -35.18
N GLY A 23 -2.26 21.69 -34.17
CA GLY A 23 -3.58 21.09 -34.00
C GLY A 23 -3.56 19.61 -33.58
N LEU A 24 -2.41 19.09 -33.12
CA LEU A 24 -2.20 17.68 -32.82
C LEU A 24 -2.18 17.43 -31.31
N LYS A 25 -3.02 16.49 -30.84
CA LYS A 25 -3.09 16.09 -29.42
C LYS A 25 -2.24 14.86 -29.16
N LEU A 26 -1.31 14.93 -28.20
CA LEU A 26 -0.55 13.76 -27.75
C LEU A 26 -1.46 12.64 -27.25
N GLY A 27 -1.12 11.39 -27.55
CA GLY A 27 -1.90 10.23 -27.13
C GLY A 27 -1.83 9.97 -25.62
N ARG A 28 -0.62 10.01 -25.04
CA ARG A 28 -0.38 9.80 -23.62
C ARG A 28 0.84 10.59 -23.13
N ILE A 29 0.75 11.17 -21.95
CA ILE A 29 1.89 11.63 -21.17
C ILE A 29 1.91 10.85 -19.85
N THR A 30 3.07 10.34 -19.45
CA THR A 30 3.30 9.81 -18.11
C THR A 30 4.28 10.72 -17.38
N GLY A 31 3.85 11.33 -16.28
CA GLY A 31 4.69 12.12 -15.38
C GLY A 31 5.24 11.25 -14.25
N MET A 32 6.55 11.07 -14.18
CA MET A 32 7.21 10.32 -13.10
C MET A 32 7.79 11.33 -12.12
N ASP A 33 7.13 11.44 -10.97
CA ASP A 33 7.41 12.36 -9.88
C ASP A 33 7.72 13.80 -10.37
N PRO A 34 6.72 14.51 -10.95
CA PRO A 34 6.89 15.85 -11.48
C PRO A 34 7.48 16.80 -10.42
N ALA A 35 8.40 17.68 -10.82
CA ALA A 35 9.09 18.56 -9.87
C ALA A 35 8.13 19.57 -9.19
N GLU A 36 8.20 19.71 -7.87
CA GLU A 36 7.37 20.68 -7.13
C GLU A 36 7.83 22.12 -7.35
N LEU A 37 9.15 22.36 -7.23
CA LEU A 37 9.73 23.69 -7.17
C LEU A 37 9.45 24.47 -8.46
N ALA A 38 8.81 25.63 -8.31
CA ALA A 38 8.33 26.53 -9.38
C ALA A 38 7.10 26.05 -10.19
N PHE A 39 6.51 24.89 -9.85
CA PHE A 39 5.32 24.36 -10.53
C PHE A 39 4.11 24.17 -9.61
N THR A 40 4.31 24.02 -8.30
CA THR A 40 3.20 23.87 -7.33
C THR A 40 2.28 25.09 -7.29
N GLU A 41 0.97 24.86 -7.23
CA GLU A 41 -0.09 25.90 -7.17
C GLU A 41 -0.05 26.92 -8.31
N THR A 42 0.63 26.57 -9.41
CA THR A 42 0.73 27.44 -10.57
C THR A 42 -0.43 27.19 -11.55
N ASN A 43 -0.61 28.12 -12.50
CA ASN A 43 -1.60 27.96 -13.55
C ASN A 43 -1.29 26.72 -14.42
N PRO A 44 -2.28 25.92 -14.86
CA PRO A 44 -2.04 24.75 -15.70
C PRO A 44 -1.13 24.99 -16.92
N ILE A 45 -1.11 26.20 -17.48
CA ILE A 45 -0.23 26.55 -18.61
C ILE A 45 1.28 26.46 -18.30
N VAL A 46 1.68 26.51 -17.02
CA VAL A 46 3.10 26.48 -16.65
C VAL A 46 3.57 25.12 -16.14
N ARG A 47 2.68 24.13 -16.04
CA ARG A 47 3.01 22.80 -15.53
C ARG A 47 2.41 21.71 -16.43
N LEU A 48 2.60 20.45 -16.03
CA LEU A 48 1.90 19.35 -16.69
C LEU A 48 0.43 19.40 -16.23
N ASP A 49 -0.48 19.15 -17.15
CA ASP A 49 -1.91 19.14 -16.90
C ASP A 49 -2.64 18.11 -17.77
N THR A 50 -3.84 17.69 -17.32
CA THR A 50 -4.75 16.83 -18.07
C THR A 50 -4.99 17.27 -19.51
N THR A 51 -4.98 18.58 -19.78
CA THR A 51 -5.22 19.13 -21.12
C THR A 51 -4.06 18.92 -22.11
N ASP A 52 -2.88 18.48 -21.67
CA ASP A 52 -1.70 18.33 -22.54
C ASP A 52 -1.71 17.05 -23.39
N ALA A 53 -2.54 16.06 -23.06
CA ALA A 53 -2.69 14.82 -23.83
C ALA A 53 -4.11 14.27 -23.77
N LYS A 54 -4.39 13.21 -24.53
CA LYS A 54 -5.66 12.45 -24.43
C LYS A 54 -5.76 11.64 -23.14
N TYR A 55 -4.61 11.31 -22.54
CA TYR A 55 -4.49 10.61 -21.29
C TYR A 55 -3.19 11.04 -20.60
N VAL A 56 -3.28 11.36 -19.32
CA VAL A 56 -2.15 11.80 -18.50
C VAL A 56 -2.20 10.96 -17.24
N ASP A 57 -1.14 10.20 -16.99
CA ASP A 57 -0.97 9.45 -15.75
C ASP A 57 0.28 9.89 -15.00
N VAL A 58 0.18 10.05 -13.69
CA VAL A 58 1.24 10.64 -12.87
C VAL A 58 1.60 9.68 -11.74
N VAL A 59 2.88 9.60 -11.41
CA VAL A 59 3.39 8.82 -10.28
C VAL A 59 4.02 9.78 -9.29
N HIS A 60 3.47 9.88 -8.09
CA HIS A 60 3.97 10.70 -6.99
C HIS A 60 4.74 9.80 -6.05
N SER A 61 6.06 9.96 -5.97
CA SER A 61 6.91 9.10 -5.15
C SER A 61 7.81 9.85 -4.19
N ASP A 62 7.90 11.19 -4.26
CA ASP A 62 8.60 12.04 -3.29
C ASP A 62 7.84 13.36 -3.03
N ALA A 63 6.53 13.25 -2.84
CA ALA A 63 5.60 14.37 -2.70
C ALA A 63 5.63 15.04 -1.32
N THR A 64 6.75 14.95 -0.58
CA THR A 64 6.90 15.70 0.67
C THR A 64 7.19 17.17 0.36
N PRO A 65 6.62 18.15 1.09
CA PRO A 65 6.86 19.55 0.76
C PRO A 65 8.35 19.90 0.77
N PHE A 66 8.84 20.54 -0.30
CA PHE A 66 10.24 20.94 -0.45
C PHE A 66 10.76 21.76 0.74
N VAL A 67 9.91 22.61 1.32
CA VAL A 67 10.20 23.31 2.58
C VAL A 67 9.14 22.92 3.62
N PRO A 68 9.52 22.39 4.79
CA PRO A 68 10.87 22.17 5.32
C PRO A 68 11.47 20.77 5.06
N LYS A 69 10.78 19.88 4.33
CA LYS A 69 11.08 18.43 4.29
C LYS A 69 11.90 17.96 3.08
N ILE A 70 12.23 18.87 2.14
CA ILE A 70 13.09 18.66 0.96
C ILE A 70 12.63 17.49 0.05
N GLY A 71 11.33 17.25 -0.06
CA GLY A 71 10.83 16.41 -1.15
C GLY A 71 10.87 17.17 -2.47
N LEU A 72 11.09 16.45 -3.57
CA LEU A 72 11.26 17.04 -4.89
C LEU A 72 9.99 16.96 -5.75
N GLY A 73 9.07 16.05 -5.42
CA GLY A 73 7.87 15.76 -6.19
C GLY A 73 6.67 16.65 -5.81
N LEU A 74 5.83 16.95 -6.78
CA LEU A 74 4.55 17.63 -6.57
C LEU A 74 3.54 16.66 -5.92
N TYR A 75 2.75 17.10 -4.93
CA TYR A 75 1.64 16.30 -4.37
C TYR A 75 0.30 16.48 -5.09
N GLU A 76 0.06 17.69 -5.62
CA GLU A 76 -1.17 18.04 -6.33
C GLU A 76 -1.46 17.03 -7.46
N PRO A 77 -2.70 16.51 -7.55
CA PRO A 77 -3.06 15.63 -8.65
C PRO A 77 -3.20 16.46 -9.95
N ILE A 78 -2.35 16.16 -10.92
CA ILE A 78 -2.26 16.91 -12.20
C ILE A 78 -2.55 16.03 -13.42
N GLY A 79 -2.85 14.74 -13.20
CA GLY A 79 -3.22 13.78 -14.21
C GLY A 79 -4.72 13.51 -14.30
N HIS A 80 -5.07 12.65 -15.25
CA HIS A 80 -6.37 11.97 -15.24
C HIS A 80 -6.38 10.85 -14.19
N LEU A 81 -5.20 10.29 -13.91
CA LEU A 81 -4.95 9.26 -12.93
C LEU A 81 -3.59 9.51 -12.25
N ASP A 82 -3.62 9.69 -10.94
CA ASP A 82 -2.48 10.07 -10.13
C ASP A 82 -2.22 8.95 -9.11
N PHE A 83 -1.06 8.32 -9.21
CA PHE A 83 -0.66 7.18 -8.42
C PHE A 83 0.23 7.62 -7.26
N TYR A 84 -0.09 7.15 -6.05
CA TYR A 84 0.65 7.47 -4.82
C TYR A 84 1.16 6.18 -4.15
N PRO A 85 2.20 5.52 -4.70
CA PRO A 85 2.85 4.38 -4.06
C PRO A 85 3.30 4.73 -2.64
N ASN A 86 2.92 3.91 -1.66
CA ASN A 86 3.24 4.10 -0.24
C ASN A 86 2.80 5.48 0.30
N GLY A 87 1.69 6.00 -0.21
CA GLY A 87 1.17 7.33 0.11
C GLY A 87 1.83 8.47 -0.68
N GLY A 88 2.85 8.17 -1.48
CA GLY A 88 3.51 9.09 -2.40
C GLY A 88 4.60 9.97 -1.78
N PHE A 89 4.94 9.74 -0.51
CA PHE A 89 5.95 10.50 0.23
C PHE A 89 7.30 9.76 0.27
N ASN A 90 7.64 9.11 1.38
CA ASN A 90 8.88 8.36 1.50
C ASN A 90 8.70 6.91 1.05
N GLN A 91 9.53 6.48 0.11
CA GLN A 91 9.43 5.12 -0.41
C GLN A 91 10.23 4.13 0.45
N PRO A 92 9.73 2.91 0.66
CA PRO A 92 10.46 1.89 1.39
C PRO A 92 11.87 1.66 0.81
N GLY A 93 12.85 1.51 1.70
CA GLY A 93 14.27 1.36 1.34
C GLY A 93 14.98 2.68 1.02
N CYS A 94 14.30 3.82 1.08
CA CYS A 94 14.87 5.16 0.95
C CYS A 94 14.90 5.86 2.33
N ASP A 95 15.80 5.44 3.22
CA ASP A 95 15.99 6.13 4.50
C ASP A 95 16.68 7.50 4.30
N GLN A 96 16.02 8.56 4.77
CA GLN A 96 16.57 9.92 4.79
C GLN A 96 17.58 10.14 5.94
N SER A 97 17.78 9.17 6.82
CA SER A 97 18.78 9.23 7.88
C SER A 97 20.14 8.73 7.34
N PHE A 98 21.05 9.67 7.08
CA PHE A 98 22.45 9.38 6.77
C PHE A 98 23.05 8.35 7.76
N TRP A 99 23.76 7.33 7.25
CA TRP A 99 25.20 7.11 7.46
C TRP A 99 25.63 5.65 7.17
N LYS A 100 26.63 5.53 6.29
CA LYS A 100 27.49 4.37 6.00
C LYS A 100 26.93 3.27 5.07
N ARG A 101 27.37 3.30 3.81
CA ARG A 101 27.70 2.03 3.12
C ARG A 101 28.75 1.30 3.98
N LYS A 102 28.67 -0.03 4.03
CA LYS A 102 29.64 -0.89 4.75
C LYS A 102 31.10 -0.70 4.29
N ASP A 103 31.32 -0.03 3.16
CA ASP A 103 32.64 0.20 2.53
C ASP A 103 33.30 1.54 2.94
N GLY A 104 32.63 2.39 3.72
CA GLY A 104 33.20 3.67 4.20
C GLY A 104 33.38 4.74 3.11
N SER A 105 32.86 4.53 1.90
CA SER A 105 32.87 5.55 0.85
C SER A 105 31.83 6.65 1.13
N PHE A 106 32.25 7.91 0.93
CA PHE A 106 31.36 9.07 0.97
C PHE A 106 30.54 9.10 -0.33
N VAL A 107 29.22 9.21 -0.23
CA VAL A 107 28.34 9.36 -1.41
C VAL A 107 28.77 10.63 -2.16
N SER A 108 29.14 10.48 -3.42
CA SER A 108 29.77 11.55 -4.20
C SER A 108 28.82 12.65 -4.69
N SER A 109 27.57 12.72 -4.22
CA SER A 109 26.75 13.91 -4.45
C SER A 109 25.51 13.97 -3.56
N MET A 110 25.23 15.18 -3.07
CA MET A 110 23.95 15.63 -2.48
C MET A 110 22.72 15.17 -3.29
N TYR A 111 22.87 15.03 -4.61
CA TYR A 111 21.85 14.55 -5.55
C TYR A 111 21.38 13.13 -5.26
N GLN A 112 22.28 12.19 -4.92
CA GLN A 112 21.87 10.79 -4.73
C GLN A 112 21.07 10.57 -3.43
N PHE A 113 21.21 11.49 -2.47
CA PHE A 113 20.49 11.47 -1.20
C PHE A 113 19.05 12.00 -1.32
N PHE A 114 18.85 13.15 -2.00
CA PHE A 114 17.51 13.70 -2.25
C PHE A 114 16.74 12.99 -3.38
N SER A 115 17.36 12.00 -4.03
CA SER A 115 16.84 11.40 -5.26
C SER A 115 16.28 10.00 -5.10
N CYS A 116 16.40 9.32 -3.95
CA CYS A 116 15.97 7.91 -3.84
C CYS A 116 14.46 7.76 -4.07
N SER A 117 13.64 8.38 -3.20
CA SER A 117 12.18 8.41 -3.35
C SER A 117 11.78 9.04 -4.69
N HIS A 118 12.50 10.07 -5.14
CA HIS A 118 12.23 10.76 -6.40
C HIS A 118 12.42 9.85 -7.64
N VAL A 119 13.42 8.97 -7.62
CA VAL A 119 13.74 8.04 -8.72
C VAL A 119 12.88 6.78 -8.67
N ARG A 120 12.25 6.45 -7.53
CA ARG A 120 11.38 5.27 -7.41
C ARG A 120 10.21 5.26 -8.39
N SER A 121 9.69 6.43 -8.76
CA SER A 121 8.69 6.54 -9.83
C SER A 121 9.16 5.90 -11.14
N VAL A 122 10.45 6.04 -11.48
CA VAL A 122 11.10 5.42 -12.65
C VAL A 122 11.27 3.92 -12.43
N ASP A 123 11.82 3.50 -11.29
CA ASP A 123 12.05 2.09 -10.96
C ASP A 123 10.75 1.28 -11.04
N PHE A 124 9.68 1.79 -10.41
CA PHE A 124 8.36 1.15 -10.43
C PHE A 124 7.81 1.08 -11.86
N PHE A 125 7.96 2.16 -12.64
CA PHE A 125 7.48 2.18 -14.02
C PHE A 125 8.23 1.15 -14.88
N ILE A 126 9.56 1.04 -14.73
CA ILE A 126 10.37 0.03 -15.42
C ILE A 126 9.87 -1.38 -15.08
N GLU A 127 9.67 -1.69 -13.80
CA GLU A 127 9.16 -3.01 -13.40
C GLU A 127 7.78 -3.28 -14.00
N SER A 128 6.90 -2.27 -14.07
CA SER A 128 5.55 -2.41 -14.63
C SER A 128 5.51 -2.85 -16.11
N ILE A 129 6.57 -2.63 -16.89
CA ILE A 129 6.64 -2.97 -18.32
C ILE A 129 6.68 -4.49 -18.53
N GLN A 130 7.49 -5.20 -17.74
CA GLN A 130 7.74 -6.64 -17.92
C GLN A 130 7.18 -7.51 -16.78
N SER A 131 6.60 -6.90 -15.74
CA SER A 131 6.12 -7.65 -14.58
C SER A 131 4.88 -8.48 -14.88
N LYS A 132 4.90 -9.72 -14.36
CA LYS A 132 3.71 -10.58 -14.28
C LYS A 132 2.76 -10.13 -13.16
N CYS A 133 3.24 -9.27 -12.26
CA CYS A 133 2.43 -8.68 -11.21
C CYS A 133 1.53 -7.59 -11.80
N PRO A 134 0.25 -7.50 -11.40
CA PRO A 134 -0.66 -6.50 -11.95
C PRO A 134 -0.34 -5.07 -11.48
N PHE A 135 0.45 -4.90 -10.41
CA PHE A 135 0.62 -3.65 -9.66
C PHE A 135 -0.72 -2.93 -9.50
N THR A 136 -1.63 -3.55 -8.74
CA THR A 136 -2.99 -3.04 -8.58
C THR A 136 -2.98 -1.84 -7.63
N ALA A 137 -3.42 -0.69 -8.15
CA ALA A 137 -3.72 0.50 -7.36
C ALA A 137 -5.23 0.68 -7.24
N ILE A 138 -5.69 1.22 -6.10
CA ILE A 138 -7.11 1.44 -5.84
C ILE A 138 -7.39 2.92 -5.60
N ALA A 139 -8.43 3.44 -6.25
CA ALA A 139 -8.93 4.77 -6.00
C ALA A 139 -9.50 4.86 -4.58
N CYS A 140 -9.06 5.87 -3.85
CA CYS A 140 -9.49 6.12 -2.47
C CYS A 140 -9.43 7.62 -2.16
N GLU A 141 -10.13 8.06 -1.13
CA GLU A 141 -10.09 9.47 -0.71
C GLU A 141 -8.75 9.86 -0.06
N SER A 142 -8.08 8.93 0.61
CA SER A 142 -6.75 9.16 1.19
C SER A 142 -5.98 7.85 1.38
N TYR A 143 -4.67 7.95 1.57
CA TYR A 143 -3.83 6.80 1.85
C TYR A 143 -4.18 6.15 3.20
N GLU A 144 -4.55 6.93 4.21
CA GLU A 144 -4.94 6.45 5.53
C GLU A 144 -6.21 5.60 5.47
N LYS A 145 -7.22 6.04 4.70
CA LYS A 145 -8.46 5.26 4.47
C LYS A 145 -8.17 3.96 3.71
N PHE A 146 -7.26 4.01 2.73
CA PHE A 146 -6.78 2.80 2.07
C PHE A 146 -6.12 1.85 3.07
N MET A 147 -5.20 2.32 3.90
CA MET A 147 -4.50 1.50 4.90
C MET A 147 -5.43 0.98 6.02
N ALA A 148 -6.51 1.69 6.33
CA ALA A 148 -7.58 1.22 7.22
C ALA A 148 -8.48 0.14 6.58
N GLY A 149 -8.37 -0.08 5.27
CA GLY A 149 -9.16 -1.06 4.52
C GLY A 149 -10.57 -0.58 4.17
N GLU A 150 -10.81 0.73 4.15
CA GLU A 150 -12.08 1.33 3.70
C GLU A 150 -12.23 1.18 2.17
N CYS A 151 -11.12 1.29 1.43
CA CYS A 151 -11.05 1.09 -0.02
C CYS A 151 -10.32 -0.22 -0.34
N PHE A 152 -11.04 -1.33 -0.56
CA PHE A 152 -10.40 -2.64 -0.77
C PHE A 152 -11.12 -3.61 -1.72
N ASP A 153 -12.18 -3.16 -2.40
CA ASP A 153 -12.97 -4.00 -3.29
C ASP A 153 -13.09 -3.34 -4.66
N CYS A 154 -12.41 -3.89 -5.67
CA CYS A 154 -12.53 -3.40 -7.04
C CYS A 154 -13.96 -3.59 -7.56
N ASP A 155 -14.48 -2.58 -8.26
CA ASP A 155 -15.76 -2.64 -8.97
C ASP A 155 -17.00 -2.77 -8.03
N ARG A 156 -16.83 -2.47 -6.73
CA ARG A 156 -17.90 -2.42 -5.72
C ARG A 156 -17.83 -1.12 -4.93
N ASP A 157 -18.99 -0.63 -4.50
CA ASP A 157 -19.13 0.56 -3.66
C ASP A 157 -18.44 1.83 -4.21
N GLY A 158 -18.22 1.89 -5.53
CA GLY A 158 -17.56 3.01 -6.20
C GLY A 158 -16.03 2.99 -6.20
N HIS A 159 -15.38 1.95 -5.64
CA HIS A 159 -13.93 1.84 -5.66
C HIS A 159 -13.43 1.26 -6.99
N LEU A 160 -12.55 2.02 -7.65
CA LEU A 160 -11.99 1.69 -8.95
C LEU A 160 -10.56 1.20 -8.81
N CYS A 161 -10.22 0.10 -9.49
CA CYS A 161 -8.86 -0.43 -9.50
C CYS A 161 -8.20 -0.19 -10.86
N PHE A 162 -6.94 0.21 -10.81
CA PHE A 162 -6.13 0.50 -11.98
C PHE A 162 -4.87 -0.34 -11.97
N ASN A 163 -4.39 -0.70 -13.15
CA ASN A 163 -3.04 -1.19 -13.29
C ASN A 163 -2.08 -0.01 -13.21
N PHE A 164 -1.06 -0.09 -12.37
CA PHE A 164 -0.03 0.93 -12.34
C PHE A 164 0.91 0.83 -13.55
N GLY A 165 1.50 1.98 -13.92
CA GLY A 165 2.61 2.06 -14.87
C GLY A 165 2.20 1.85 -16.33
N HIS A 166 2.92 1.01 -17.08
CA HIS A 166 2.76 0.89 -18.53
C HIS A 166 1.31 0.54 -18.97
N ARG A 167 0.61 -0.28 -18.19
CA ARG A 167 -0.77 -0.74 -18.46
C ARG A 167 -1.88 0.15 -17.88
N SER A 168 -1.55 1.29 -17.28
CA SER A 168 -2.54 2.21 -16.69
C SER A 168 -3.63 2.64 -17.67
N HIS A 169 -3.22 2.97 -18.91
CA HIS A 169 -4.13 3.36 -19.98
C HIS A 169 -5.20 2.30 -20.29
N ASP A 170 -4.85 1.02 -20.25
CA ASP A 170 -5.78 -0.07 -20.58
C ASP A 170 -6.90 -0.14 -19.54
N SER A 171 -6.54 -0.12 -18.26
CA SER A 171 -7.51 -0.10 -17.15
C SER A 171 -8.37 1.16 -17.16
N PHE A 172 -7.76 2.34 -17.36
CA PHE A 172 -8.48 3.61 -17.44
C PHE A 172 -9.48 3.66 -18.60
N ARG A 173 -9.05 3.20 -19.78
CA ARG A 173 -9.90 3.14 -20.97
C ARG A 173 -11.07 2.18 -20.78
N ALA A 174 -10.84 1.00 -20.20
CA ALA A 174 -11.89 0.03 -19.93
C ALA A 174 -12.96 0.62 -18.99
N LEU A 175 -12.54 1.26 -17.89
CA LEU A 175 -13.43 1.88 -16.91
C LEU A 175 -14.20 3.08 -17.48
N SER A 176 -13.54 3.89 -18.33
CA SER A 176 -14.18 4.99 -19.06
C SER A 176 -15.25 4.49 -20.03
N GLN A 177 -14.96 3.42 -20.78
CA GLN A 177 -15.94 2.81 -21.70
C GLN A 177 -17.13 2.19 -20.97
N ALA A 178 -16.89 1.64 -19.79
CA ALA A 178 -17.93 1.13 -18.89
C ALA A 178 -18.74 2.26 -18.19
N LYS A 179 -18.41 3.53 -18.44
CA LYS A 179 -19.03 4.71 -17.81
C LYS A 179 -18.95 4.70 -16.28
N GLN A 180 -17.90 4.07 -15.73
CA GLN A 180 -17.67 4.01 -14.28
C GLN A 180 -16.92 5.24 -13.77
N ILE A 181 -16.15 5.89 -14.63
CA ILE A 181 -15.52 7.19 -14.33
C ILE A 181 -16.53 8.28 -14.65
N ILE A 182 -17.13 8.87 -13.62
CA ILE A 182 -18.18 9.89 -13.74
C ILE A 182 -17.58 11.27 -13.40
N GLY A 183 -17.65 12.20 -14.36
CA GLY A 183 -17.11 13.56 -14.21
C GLY A 183 -15.63 13.68 -14.59
N SER A 184 -15.03 14.82 -14.23
CA SER A 184 -13.62 15.13 -14.48
C SER A 184 -12.76 15.36 -13.21
N PRO A 185 -13.03 14.77 -12.03
CA PRO A 185 -12.06 14.89 -10.94
C PRO A 185 -10.81 14.07 -11.28
N ALA A 186 -9.64 14.58 -10.89
CA ALA A 186 -8.41 13.80 -10.93
C ALA A 186 -8.54 12.61 -9.98
N ILE A 187 -8.20 11.41 -10.46
CA ILE A 187 -8.37 10.17 -9.71
C ILE A 187 -7.08 9.87 -8.96
N GLN A 188 -7.13 9.86 -7.62
CA GLN A 188 -6.00 9.48 -6.79
C GLN A 188 -6.07 7.98 -6.48
N ALA A 189 -5.02 7.23 -6.80
CA ALA A 189 -4.95 5.79 -6.60
C ALA A 189 -3.74 5.38 -5.75
N PHE A 190 -3.96 4.52 -4.77
CA PHE A 190 -2.99 4.12 -3.76
C PHE A 190 -2.65 2.64 -3.86
N PHE A 191 -1.41 2.30 -3.49
CA PHE A 191 -0.92 0.94 -3.32
C PHE A 191 0.38 0.98 -2.51
N VAL A 192 0.81 -0.17 -2.00
CA VAL A 192 2.06 -0.37 -1.26
C VAL A 192 3.06 -1.13 -2.13
N THR A 193 4.33 -0.77 -2.03
CA THR A 193 5.44 -1.47 -2.70
C THR A 193 6.45 -1.96 -1.68
N GLY A 194 7.31 -2.88 -2.10
CA GLY A 194 8.46 -3.32 -1.32
C GLY A 194 9.62 -2.31 -1.30
N PRO A 195 10.62 -2.54 -0.44
CA PRO A 195 11.84 -1.73 -0.39
C PRO A 195 12.89 -2.06 -1.45
N ALA A 196 12.74 -3.19 -2.16
CA ALA A 196 13.67 -3.68 -3.17
C ALA A 196 12.93 -4.47 -4.27
N GLU A 197 13.57 -4.63 -5.42
CA GLU A 197 13.05 -5.42 -6.54
C GLU A 197 12.85 -6.90 -6.17
N PRO A 198 11.77 -7.55 -6.64
CA PRO A 198 10.60 -6.92 -7.27
C PRO A 198 9.82 -6.07 -6.26
N PHE A 199 9.50 -4.83 -6.62
CA PHE A 199 8.77 -3.88 -5.79
C PHE A 199 7.30 -4.23 -5.67
N CYS A 200 6.73 -4.94 -6.66
CA CYS A 200 5.32 -5.28 -6.62
C CYS A 200 4.96 -6.06 -5.35
N ARG A 201 3.81 -5.73 -4.75
CA ARG A 201 3.24 -6.45 -3.62
C ARG A 201 1.80 -6.86 -3.92
N THR A 202 1.35 -7.89 -3.20
CA THR A 202 -0.04 -8.32 -3.12
C THR A 202 -0.61 -7.75 -1.82
N HIS A 203 -1.77 -7.13 -1.91
CA HIS A 203 -2.42 -6.46 -0.80
C HIS A 203 -3.39 -7.41 -0.10
N TYR A 204 -3.37 -7.35 1.22
CA TYR A 204 -4.24 -8.12 2.10
C TYR A 204 -4.94 -7.21 3.11
N LYS A 205 -6.26 -7.16 3.09
CA LYS A 205 -7.06 -6.61 4.18
C LYS A 205 -7.20 -7.69 5.24
N VAL A 206 -6.63 -7.43 6.41
CA VAL A 206 -6.60 -8.34 7.55
C VAL A 206 -7.49 -7.75 8.64
N THR A 207 -8.49 -8.52 9.07
CA THR A 207 -9.30 -8.21 10.25
C THR A 207 -9.05 -9.26 11.32
N ILE A 208 -8.45 -8.86 12.45
CA ILE A 208 -8.22 -9.71 13.62
C ILE A 208 -9.35 -9.47 14.62
N LYS A 209 -10.10 -10.52 14.96
CA LYS A 209 -11.07 -10.53 16.06
C LYS A 209 -10.40 -11.11 17.30
N VAL A 210 -10.18 -10.29 18.32
CA VAL A 210 -9.71 -10.77 19.63
C VAL A 210 -10.88 -11.44 20.34
N SER A 211 -10.62 -12.62 20.92
CA SER A 211 -11.63 -13.42 21.61
C SER A 211 -12.17 -12.71 22.85
N ASP A 212 -13.46 -12.91 23.13
CA ASP A 212 -14.19 -12.47 24.32
C ASP A 212 -14.52 -13.64 25.28
N THR A 213 -13.84 -14.78 25.11
CA THR A 213 -13.91 -15.92 26.05
C THR A 213 -13.48 -15.51 27.46
N ASP A 214 -13.97 -16.24 28.47
CA ASP A 214 -13.61 -16.00 29.87
C ASP A 214 -12.09 -15.98 30.07
N GLU A 215 -11.34 -16.88 29.42
CA GLU A 215 -9.87 -16.90 29.48
C GLU A 215 -9.24 -15.62 28.92
N SER A 216 -9.78 -15.07 27.83
CA SER A 216 -9.33 -13.82 27.22
C SER A 216 -9.67 -12.61 28.10
N MET A 217 -10.90 -12.56 28.62
CA MET A 217 -11.38 -11.50 29.50
C MET A 217 -10.61 -11.47 30.84
N ILE A 218 -10.33 -12.63 31.43
CA ILE A 218 -9.54 -12.77 32.67
C ILE A 218 -8.08 -12.35 32.43
N HIS A 219 -7.53 -12.65 31.26
CA HIS A 219 -6.18 -12.22 30.91
C HIS A 219 -6.06 -10.71 30.70
N GLY A 220 -7.08 -10.12 30.07
CA GLY A 220 -7.11 -8.72 29.68
C GLY A 220 -6.35 -8.44 28.38
N GLY A 221 -6.31 -7.15 28.01
CA GLY A 221 -5.67 -6.71 26.79
C GLY A 221 -4.14 -6.79 26.81
N GLU A 222 -3.54 -6.85 25.63
CA GLU A 222 -2.10 -6.97 25.45
C GLU A 222 -1.55 -5.88 24.54
N ILE A 223 -0.37 -5.35 24.89
CA ILE A 223 0.34 -4.35 24.09
C ILE A 223 1.48 -5.03 23.35
N GLY A 224 1.52 -4.89 22.03
CA GLY A 224 2.57 -5.47 21.21
C GLY A 224 2.28 -5.33 19.73
N ARG A 225 2.94 -6.17 18.92
CA ARG A 225 2.77 -6.19 17.46
C ARG A 225 2.46 -7.60 16.98
N PHE A 226 1.46 -7.73 16.13
CA PHE A 226 1.28 -8.95 15.36
C PHE A 226 2.20 -8.95 14.15
N HIS A 227 2.74 -10.13 13.84
CA HIS A 227 3.44 -10.39 12.60
C HIS A 227 2.76 -11.51 11.84
N LEU A 228 2.56 -11.32 10.55
CA LEU A 228 1.75 -12.18 9.71
C LEU A 228 2.55 -12.66 8.50
N ALA A 229 2.49 -13.95 8.20
CA ALA A 229 3.01 -14.50 6.94
C ALA A 229 1.93 -15.34 6.25
N VAL A 230 1.65 -15.04 4.99
CA VAL A 230 0.56 -15.66 4.22
C VAL A 230 1.11 -16.85 3.46
N HIS A 231 0.41 -17.98 3.55
CA HIS A 231 0.71 -19.18 2.80
C HIS A 231 -0.24 -19.30 1.62
N GLY A 232 0.33 -19.42 0.42
CA GLY A 232 -0.39 -19.62 -0.82
C GLY A 232 -0.76 -21.07 -1.10
N SER A 233 -1.69 -21.27 -2.03
CA SER A 233 -2.16 -22.60 -2.45
C SER A 233 -1.09 -23.50 -3.07
N LYS A 234 0.03 -22.94 -3.54
CA LYS A 234 1.17 -23.68 -4.10
C LYS A 234 2.33 -23.86 -3.10
N GLY A 235 2.11 -23.61 -1.82
CA GLY A 235 3.15 -23.69 -0.78
C GLY A 235 4.14 -22.53 -0.78
N VAL A 236 3.87 -21.46 -1.55
CA VAL A 236 4.65 -20.22 -1.52
C VAL A 236 4.30 -19.45 -0.24
N LEU A 237 5.31 -18.93 0.44
CA LEU A 237 5.20 -18.17 1.69
C LEU A 237 5.61 -16.72 1.44
N SER A 238 4.83 -15.77 1.96
CA SER A 238 5.22 -14.36 1.94
C SER A 238 6.30 -14.08 2.98
N GLU A 239 6.98 -12.94 2.85
CA GLU A 239 7.69 -12.34 3.97
C GLU A 239 6.74 -12.10 5.16
N GLN A 240 7.36 -11.92 6.33
CA GLN A 240 6.68 -11.56 7.54
C GLN A 240 6.31 -10.06 7.49
N MET A 241 5.02 -9.78 7.63
CA MET A 241 4.45 -8.43 7.59
C MET A 241 4.03 -8.04 9.00
N ALA A 242 4.52 -6.91 9.49
CA ALA A 242 4.02 -6.34 10.74
C ALA A 242 2.58 -5.83 10.53
N PHE A 243 1.69 -6.12 11.47
CA PHE A 243 0.31 -5.64 11.43
C PHE A 243 0.22 -4.13 11.71
N THR A 244 1.16 -3.64 12.53
CA THR A 244 1.35 -2.22 12.88
C THR A 244 2.85 -1.93 12.93
N ASP A 245 3.22 -0.69 12.60
CA ASP A 245 4.62 -0.25 12.73
C ASP A 245 5.05 -0.19 14.20
N GLU A 246 4.18 0.37 15.04
CA GLU A 246 4.37 0.51 16.48
C GLU A 246 3.48 -0.44 17.29
N ALA A 247 3.84 -0.67 18.55
CA ALA A 247 3.04 -1.51 19.44
C ALA A 247 1.69 -0.86 19.77
N GLU A 248 0.60 -1.62 19.64
CA GLU A 248 -0.78 -1.19 19.92
C GLU A 248 -1.40 -2.09 21.02
N LEU A 249 -2.40 -1.57 21.73
CA LEU A 249 -3.21 -2.32 22.70
C LEU A 249 -4.32 -3.10 21.99
N TYR A 250 -4.35 -4.41 22.21
CA TYR A 250 -5.41 -5.31 21.72
C TYR A 250 -6.29 -5.76 22.87
N GLU A 251 -7.55 -5.32 22.86
CA GLU A 251 -8.53 -5.61 23.90
C GLU A 251 -9.41 -6.81 23.52
N PRO A 252 -9.78 -7.67 24.50
CA PRO A 252 -10.75 -8.73 24.30
C PRO A 252 -12.05 -8.25 23.66
N GLY A 253 -12.58 -9.02 22.71
CA GLY A 253 -13.83 -8.72 22.01
C GLY A 253 -13.74 -7.65 20.91
N GLN A 254 -12.61 -6.97 20.74
CA GLN A 254 -12.46 -5.93 19.71
C GLN A 254 -12.01 -6.48 18.35
N ASN A 255 -12.28 -5.69 17.31
CA ASN A 255 -11.88 -5.94 15.92
C ASN A 255 -10.81 -4.94 15.47
N TYR A 256 -9.73 -5.44 14.89
CA TYR A 256 -8.64 -4.62 14.35
C TYR A 256 -8.50 -4.91 12.87
N THR A 257 -8.65 -3.89 12.02
CA THR A 257 -8.57 -4.04 10.56
C THR A 257 -7.51 -3.14 9.96
N ARG A 258 -6.64 -3.71 9.12
CA ARG A 258 -5.59 -2.98 8.38
C ARG A 258 -5.31 -3.64 7.03
N VAL A 259 -4.76 -2.86 6.11
CA VAL A 259 -4.17 -3.38 4.87
C VAL A 259 -2.69 -3.64 5.08
N LEU A 260 -2.26 -4.85 4.73
CA LEU A 260 -0.86 -5.26 4.67
C LEU A 260 -0.49 -5.54 3.22
N ALA A 261 0.80 -5.51 2.92
CA ALA A 261 1.29 -5.82 1.58
C ALA A 261 2.51 -6.73 1.67
N GLY A 262 2.47 -7.84 0.93
CA GLY A 262 3.50 -8.87 0.95
C GLY A 262 3.81 -9.39 -0.45
N THR A 263 4.88 -10.17 -0.59
CA THR A 263 5.18 -10.87 -1.82
C THR A 263 4.03 -11.77 -2.24
N SER A 264 3.91 -11.95 -3.55
CA SER A 264 2.76 -12.65 -4.14
C SER A 264 2.86 -14.15 -3.90
N VAL A 265 1.84 -14.72 -3.24
CA VAL A 265 1.79 -16.16 -2.92
C VAL A 265 0.75 -16.93 -3.75
N GLY A 266 0.05 -16.27 -4.67
CA GLY A 266 -1.15 -16.85 -5.27
C GLY A 266 -2.37 -16.76 -4.34
N LYS A 267 -3.37 -17.61 -4.59
CA LYS A 267 -4.56 -17.66 -3.73
C LYS A 267 -4.17 -18.04 -2.29
N PRO A 268 -4.49 -17.21 -1.28
CA PRO A 268 -4.15 -17.46 0.11
C PRO A 268 -4.91 -18.67 0.67
N ARG A 269 -4.29 -19.39 1.62
CA ARG A 269 -4.84 -20.60 2.24
C ARG A 269 -4.68 -20.67 3.75
N LYS A 270 -3.53 -20.26 4.26
CA LYS A 270 -3.20 -20.30 5.69
C LYS A 270 -2.44 -19.03 6.07
N LEU A 271 -2.38 -18.78 7.37
CA LEU A 271 -1.67 -17.64 7.93
C LEU A 271 -0.82 -18.13 9.11
N SER A 272 0.46 -17.80 9.11
CA SER A 272 1.29 -17.84 10.31
C SER A 272 1.17 -16.51 11.02
N VAL A 273 0.88 -16.53 12.32
CA VAL A 273 0.77 -15.34 13.16
C VAL A 273 1.70 -15.49 14.34
N SER A 274 2.58 -14.52 14.54
CA SER A 274 3.41 -14.40 15.72
C SER A 274 3.16 -13.08 16.43
N TRP A 275 3.56 -13.04 17.69
CA TRP A 275 3.41 -11.89 18.56
C TRP A 275 4.78 -11.36 18.94
N GLU A 276 5.00 -10.06 18.80
CA GLU A 276 6.18 -9.41 19.34
C GLU A 276 5.78 -8.53 20.51
N TYR A 277 6.49 -8.73 21.62
CA TYR A 277 6.32 -7.97 22.84
C TYR A 277 7.57 -7.16 23.10
N ASN A 278 7.43 -5.84 23.21
CA ASN A 278 8.53 -4.96 23.58
C ASN A 278 8.23 -4.30 24.93
N THR A 279 9.01 -4.63 25.96
CA THR A 279 8.92 -4.01 27.28
C THR A 279 9.47 -2.59 27.22
N SER A 280 8.65 -1.58 27.51
CA SER A 280 9.11 -0.20 27.63
C SER A 280 9.27 0.18 29.09
N PHE A 281 10.47 0.62 29.49
CA PHE A 281 10.74 1.14 30.84
C PHE A 281 9.94 2.41 31.20
N LEU A 282 9.28 3.06 30.24
CA LEU A 282 8.48 4.25 30.49
C LEU A 282 6.97 3.97 30.44
N ASN A 283 6.56 2.75 30.02
CA ASN A 283 5.17 2.35 29.97
C ASN A 283 4.89 1.20 30.95
N PRO A 284 4.37 1.49 32.16
CA PRO A 284 4.13 0.46 33.17
C PRO A 284 3.07 -0.58 32.76
N LEU A 285 2.22 -0.28 31.76
CA LEU A 285 1.29 -1.27 31.18
C LEU A 285 2.02 -2.39 30.42
N THR A 286 3.28 -2.17 30.04
CA THR A 286 4.16 -3.17 29.40
C THR A 286 5.04 -3.90 30.41
N TRP A 287 4.76 -3.83 31.72
CA TRP A 287 5.54 -4.52 32.76
C TRP A 287 4.83 -5.78 33.22
N ARG A 288 4.79 -6.80 32.37
CA ARG A 288 4.25 -8.12 32.71
C ARG A 288 5.30 -8.94 33.48
N ILE A 289 5.51 -8.63 34.76
CA ILE A 289 6.57 -9.19 35.61
C ILE A 289 6.38 -10.70 35.91
N LEU A 290 5.14 -11.22 35.84
CA LEU A 290 4.80 -12.60 36.25
C LEU A 290 3.96 -13.39 35.23
N THR A 291 3.57 -12.81 34.09
CA THR A 291 2.67 -13.45 33.11
C THR A 291 3.24 -13.36 31.70
N SER A 292 3.36 -14.49 31.00
CA SER A 292 3.80 -14.50 29.61
C SER A 292 2.79 -13.81 28.69
N PRO A 293 3.21 -12.92 27.78
CA PRO A 293 2.32 -12.25 26.83
C PRO A 293 1.59 -13.29 25.97
N ARG A 294 0.26 -13.23 25.97
CA ARG A 294 -0.61 -14.12 25.18
C ARG A 294 -1.84 -13.37 24.69
N VAL A 295 -2.19 -13.58 23.43
CA VAL A 295 -3.41 -13.01 22.85
C VAL A 295 -4.30 -14.11 22.32
N TYR A 296 -5.54 -14.15 22.79
CA TYR A 296 -6.55 -15.09 22.29
C TYR A 296 -7.24 -14.47 21.08
N ILE A 297 -7.03 -15.06 19.91
CA ILE A 297 -7.68 -14.63 18.67
C ILE A 297 -8.85 -15.59 18.41
N GLU A 298 -10.03 -15.07 18.12
CA GLU A 298 -11.18 -15.90 17.76
C GLU A 298 -11.08 -16.33 16.29
N TYR A 299 -10.86 -15.36 15.40
CA TYR A 299 -10.63 -15.59 13.98
C TYR A 299 -9.92 -14.40 13.33
N ILE A 300 -9.38 -14.65 12.14
CA ILE A 300 -8.82 -13.64 11.25
C ILE A 300 -9.55 -13.75 9.91
N VAL A 301 -10.08 -12.63 9.42
CA VAL A 301 -10.57 -12.53 8.05
C VAL A 301 -9.44 -11.97 7.19
N LEU A 302 -9.06 -12.72 6.16
CA LEU A 302 -8.04 -12.36 5.20
C LEU A 302 -8.69 -12.17 3.83
N GLN A 303 -8.62 -10.95 3.30
CA GLN A 303 -9.10 -10.61 1.97
C GLN A 303 -7.92 -10.18 1.10
N SER A 304 -7.78 -10.75 -0.10
CA SER A 304 -6.75 -10.37 -1.06
C SER A 304 -7.35 -9.56 -2.20
N LEU A 305 -6.76 -8.40 -2.49
CA LEU A 305 -7.19 -7.48 -3.53
C LEU A 305 -6.97 -8.07 -4.93
N GLU A 306 -5.74 -8.52 -5.22
CA GLU A 306 -5.33 -9.01 -6.54
C GLU A 306 -6.00 -10.33 -6.90
N TYR A 307 -6.23 -11.20 -5.92
CA TYR A 307 -6.85 -12.51 -6.15
C TYR A 307 -8.36 -12.52 -5.96
N ARG A 308 -8.96 -11.41 -5.49
CA ARG A 308 -10.39 -11.27 -5.20
C ARG A 308 -10.92 -12.45 -4.36
N THR A 309 -10.19 -12.77 -3.28
CA THR A 309 -10.55 -13.87 -2.37
C THR A 309 -10.73 -13.33 -0.97
N LYS A 310 -11.70 -13.88 -0.23
CA LYS A 310 -11.95 -13.58 1.18
C LYS A 310 -12.10 -14.90 1.93
N ILE A 311 -11.28 -15.12 2.96
CA ILE A 311 -11.28 -16.34 3.76
C ILE A 311 -11.26 -16.00 5.25
N ARG A 312 -12.02 -16.77 6.03
CA ARG A 312 -11.94 -16.76 7.50
C ARG A 312 -11.00 -17.88 7.94
N LEU A 313 -10.05 -17.55 8.79
CA LEU A 313 -9.03 -18.45 9.33
C LEU A 313 -9.11 -18.42 10.86
N CYS A 314 -9.04 -19.58 11.50
CA CYS A 314 -9.16 -19.69 12.95
C CYS A 314 -7.92 -20.40 13.51
N PRO A 315 -7.51 -20.09 14.75
CA PRO A 315 -6.39 -20.78 15.38
C PRO A 315 -6.79 -22.20 15.74
N SER A 316 -5.80 -23.01 16.07
CA SER A 316 -6.08 -24.30 16.71
C SER A 316 -6.81 -24.07 18.04
N TYR A 317 -7.80 -24.91 18.33
CA TYR A 317 -8.74 -24.68 19.44
C TYR A 317 -8.04 -24.39 20.78
N ASN A 318 -8.43 -23.29 21.41
CA ASN A 318 -7.94 -22.82 22.71
C ASN A 318 -6.41 -22.59 22.82
N ILE A 319 -5.73 -22.35 21.69
CA ILE A 319 -4.30 -22.03 21.67
C ILE A 319 -4.13 -20.53 21.42
N PRO A 320 -3.60 -19.76 22.40
CA PRO A 320 -3.34 -18.34 22.21
C PRO A 320 -2.08 -18.12 21.36
N VAL A 321 -2.01 -16.94 20.74
CA VAL A 321 -0.78 -16.47 20.09
C VAL A 321 0.19 -16.00 21.17
N THR A 322 1.44 -16.42 21.06
CA THR A 322 2.51 -16.10 22.02
C THR A 322 3.78 -15.65 21.28
N ASN A 323 4.76 -15.13 22.01
CA ASN A 323 5.94 -14.49 21.43
C ASN A 323 6.99 -15.45 20.84
N ASN A 324 6.93 -16.74 21.17
CA ASN A 324 7.99 -17.70 20.84
C ASN A 324 7.59 -18.73 19.78
N VAL A 325 6.31 -18.76 19.37
CA VAL A 325 5.78 -19.79 18.48
C VAL A 325 4.79 -19.20 17.49
N ASP A 326 5.06 -19.43 16.20
CA ASP A 326 4.11 -19.12 15.13
C ASP A 326 2.83 -19.93 15.30
N SER A 327 1.72 -19.22 15.46
CA SER A 327 0.38 -19.81 15.50
C SER A 327 -0.15 -19.93 14.08
N ILE A 328 -0.56 -21.15 13.69
CA ILE A 328 -1.07 -21.41 12.35
C ILE A 328 -2.60 -21.30 12.34
N PHE A 329 -3.11 -20.44 11.48
CA PHE A 329 -4.54 -20.23 11.26
C PHE A 329 -4.96 -20.85 9.94
N THR A 330 -6.05 -21.63 9.97
CA THR A 330 -6.58 -22.35 8.81
C THR A 330 -8.11 -22.28 8.76
N GLN A 331 -8.70 -22.52 7.58
CA GLN A 331 -10.16 -22.62 7.45
C GLN A 331 -10.71 -23.86 8.17
N ASP A 332 -9.96 -24.97 8.20
CA ASP A 332 -10.40 -26.22 8.84
C ASP A 332 -10.55 -26.06 10.37
N ASN A 333 -9.68 -25.25 10.97
CA ASN A 333 -9.77 -24.92 12.39
C ASN A 333 -11.05 -24.14 12.76
N CYS A 334 -11.71 -23.48 11.80
CA CYS A 334 -12.94 -22.74 12.07
C CYS A 334 -14.14 -23.62 12.37
N ARG A 335 -14.06 -24.95 12.17
CA ARG A 335 -15.14 -25.89 12.53
C ARG A 335 -15.42 -25.91 14.03
N TYR A 336 -14.47 -25.47 14.85
CA TYR A 336 -14.57 -25.44 16.32
C TYR A 336 -15.10 -24.11 16.88
N TYR A 337 -15.33 -23.11 16.03
CA TYR A 337 -15.81 -21.79 16.43
C TYR A 337 -17.23 -21.56 15.90
N PRO A 338 -18.13 -20.94 16.69
CA PRO A 338 -19.48 -20.65 16.23
C PRO A 338 -19.43 -19.77 14.98
N GLN A 339 -20.11 -20.19 13.91
CA GLN A 339 -20.26 -19.35 12.73
C GLN A 339 -21.26 -18.22 13.05
N PRO A 340 -20.95 -16.95 12.75
CA PRO A 340 -22.01 -16.00 12.52
C PRO A 340 -22.77 -16.45 11.26
N LEU A 341 -24.10 -16.48 11.39
CA LEU A 341 -25.03 -16.54 10.27
C LEU A 341 -24.71 -15.37 9.34
N ASP A 342 -23.97 -15.62 8.27
CA ASP A 342 -24.00 -14.84 7.02
C ASP A 342 -23.35 -15.66 5.91
N THR A 343 -23.99 -16.78 5.58
CA THR A 343 -24.02 -17.26 4.21
C THR A 343 -24.91 -16.32 3.41
N VAL A 344 -24.34 -15.35 2.68
CA VAL A 344 -24.69 -15.04 1.27
C VAL A 344 -23.58 -14.15 0.69
N LEU A 345 -22.79 -14.70 -0.22
CA LEU A 345 -22.33 -13.96 -1.40
C LEU A 345 -22.59 -14.87 -2.60
N ASN A 346 -23.77 -14.69 -3.21
CA ASN A 346 -24.00 -15.04 -4.61
C ASN A 346 -23.36 -13.96 -5.50
#